data_AF-A0A7S2ECN7-F1
#
_entry.id   AF-A0A7S2ECN7-F1
#
_cell.length_a   1.000
_cell.length_b   1.000
_cell.length_c   1.000
_cell.angle_alpha   90.00
_cell.angle_beta   90.00
_cell.angle_gamma   90.00
#
_symmetry.space_group_name_H-M   'P 1'
#
loop_
_entity.id
_entity.type
_entity.pdbx_description
1 polymer ?
#
loop_
_entity_poly.entity_id
_entity_poly.type
_entity_poly.pdbx_seq_one_letter_code
_entity_poly.pdbx_strand_id
1 'polypeptide(L)'
;MIKKIISRFDIISERVSFDTKKEDNRRKREEIERERRVMRKAICKAYGIEGEERVDVFPKDDGEEFLRQEIGLEDGIELPPEGCDVAALVGYQKLALMIIGGGIAPVSKRKKAWSWKMAEDYVIRIRSEINNLP
;
A
#
# COMPACT_ATOMS: atom_id res chain seq x y z
N MET A 1 -46.14 20.66 16.36
CA MET A 1 -45.52 20.55 15.02
C MET A 1 -43.99 20.39 15.11
N ILE A 2 -43.30 21.17 15.94
CA ILE A 2 -41.83 21.12 16.16
C ILE A 2 -41.30 19.73 16.61
N LYS A 3 -41.95 19.05 17.56
CA LYS A 3 -41.51 17.72 18.05
C LYS A 3 -41.47 16.63 16.96
N LYS A 4 -42.36 16.67 15.96
CA LYS A 4 -42.35 15.73 14.82
C LYS A 4 -41.22 15.98 13.84
N ILE A 5 -40.76 17.23 13.74
CA ILE A 5 -39.65 17.62 12.86
C ILE A 5 -38.32 17.21 13.50
N ILE A 6 -38.15 17.45 14.81
CA ILE A 6 -36.96 17.03 15.58
C ILE A 6 -36.80 15.50 15.55
N SER A 7 -37.86 14.75 15.85
CA SER A 7 -37.82 13.27 15.78
C SER A 7 -37.51 12.73 14.39
N ARG A 8 -37.96 13.39 13.32
CA ARG A 8 -37.59 13.01 11.95
C ARG A 8 -36.14 13.36 11.63
N PHE A 9 -35.63 14.47 12.15
CA PHE A 9 -34.25 14.88 11.97
C PHE A 9 -33.29 13.91 12.63
N ASP A 10 -33.56 13.44 13.85
CA ASP A 10 -32.71 12.47 14.55
C ASP A 10 -32.62 11.14 13.78
N ILE A 11 -33.76 10.62 13.31
CA ILE A 11 -33.81 9.38 12.51
C ILE A 11 -33.08 9.53 11.17
N ILE A 12 -33.23 10.68 10.51
CA ILE A 12 -32.54 10.96 9.24
C ILE A 12 -31.03 11.11 9.48
N SER A 13 -30.63 11.80 10.55
CA SER A 13 -29.22 11.97 10.94
C SER A 13 -28.54 10.64 11.25
N GLU A 14 -29.22 9.75 12.01
CA GLU A 14 -28.72 8.40 12.28
C GLU A 14 -28.58 7.57 11.00
N ARG A 15 -29.57 7.62 10.10
CA ARG A 15 -29.50 6.93 8.80
C ARG A 15 -28.36 7.45 7.92
N VAL A 16 -28.22 8.77 7.78
CA VAL A 16 -27.15 9.39 6.98
C VAL A 16 -25.78 9.05 7.57
N SER A 17 -25.62 9.06 8.89
CA SER A 17 -24.39 8.65 9.57
C SER A 17 -24.05 7.18 9.32
N PHE A 18 -25.05 6.30 9.39
CA PHE A 18 -24.89 4.87 9.11
C PHE A 18 -24.51 4.60 7.65
N ASP A 19 -25.24 5.18 6.69
CA ASP A 19 -24.98 5.02 5.27
C ASP A 19 -23.62 5.59 4.87
N THR A 20 -23.23 6.74 5.45
CA THR A 20 -21.90 7.33 5.25
C THR A 20 -20.79 6.41 5.74
N LYS A 21 -20.92 5.83 6.95
CA LYS A 21 -19.94 4.87 7.48
C LYS A 21 -19.86 3.59 6.63
N LYS A 22 -21.00 3.11 6.14
CA LYS A 22 -21.06 1.92 5.29
C LYS A 22 -20.34 2.16 3.96
N GLU A 23 -20.57 3.31 3.35
CA GLU A 23 -19.92 3.69 2.10
C GLU A 23 -18.41 3.92 2.28
N ASP A 24 -17.99 4.57 3.36
CA ASP A 24 -16.57 4.73 3.71
C ASP A 24 -15.86 3.39 3.88
N ASN A 25 -16.49 2.43 4.56
CA ASN A 25 -15.93 1.09 4.73
C ASN A 25 -15.83 0.33 3.40
N ARG A 26 -16.82 0.49 2.51
CA ARG A 26 -16.78 -0.10 1.16
C ARG A 26 -15.63 0.46 0.34
N ARG A 27 -15.49 1.80 0.31
CA ARG A 27 -14.40 2.49 -0.39
C ARG A 27 -13.02 2.06 0.11
N LYS A 28 -12.85 1.97 1.44
CA LYS A 28 -11.59 1.49 2.03
C LYS A 28 -11.26 0.05 1.61
N ARG A 29 -12.25 -0.84 1.55
CA ARG A 29 -12.04 -2.22 1.08
C ARG A 29 -11.65 -2.26 -0.40
N GLU A 30 -12.34 -1.49 -1.23
CA GLU A 30 -12.04 -1.39 -2.67
C GLU A 30 -10.65 -0.79 -2.93
N GLU A 31 -10.23 0.20 -2.13
CA GLU A 31 -8.88 0.79 -2.19
C GLU A 31 -7.80 -0.24 -1.82
N ILE A 32 -7.95 -0.94 -0.69
CA ILE A 32 -7.02 -1.99 -0.26
C ILE A 32 -6.92 -3.10 -1.31
N GLU A 33 -8.06 -3.54 -1.86
CA GLU A 33 -8.06 -4.60 -2.86
C GLU A 33 -7.42 -4.15 -4.17
N ARG A 34 -7.63 -2.89 -4.57
CA ARG A 34 -6.96 -2.30 -5.73
C ARG A 34 -5.45 -2.23 -5.49
N GLU A 35 -5.00 -1.70 -4.36
CA GLU A 35 -3.58 -1.63 -4.01
C GLU A 35 -2.92 -3.01 -4.00
N ARG A 36 -3.60 -4.02 -3.44
CA ARG A 36 -3.15 -5.42 -3.47
C ARG A 36 -2.99 -5.94 -4.90
N ARG A 37 -3.97 -5.73 -5.78
CA ARG A 37 -3.89 -6.15 -7.20
C ARG A 37 -2.75 -5.46 -7.93
N VAL A 38 -2.53 -4.17 -7.66
CA VAL A 38 -1.43 -3.39 -8.25
C VAL A 38 -0.09 -3.92 -7.77
N MET A 39 0.08 -4.12 -6.45
CA MET A 39 1.30 -4.68 -5.87
C MET A 39 1.59 -6.09 -6.43
N ARG A 40 0.57 -6.95 -6.52
CA ARG A 40 0.71 -8.29 -7.11
C ARG A 40 1.24 -8.19 -8.55
N LYS A 41 0.62 -7.35 -9.38
CA LYS A 41 1.05 -7.14 -10.78
C LYS A 41 2.45 -6.57 -10.87
N ALA A 42 2.82 -5.65 -9.99
CA ALA A 42 4.16 -5.09 -9.90
C ALA A 42 5.20 -6.18 -9.60
N ILE A 43 4.92 -7.07 -8.64
CA ILE A 43 5.81 -8.20 -8.32
C ILE A 43 5.90 -9.16 -9.51
N CYS A 44 4.79 -9.50 -10.19
CA CYS A 44 4.86 -10.36 -11.39
C CYS A 44 5.76 -9.75 -12.48
N LYS A 45 5.66 -8.43 -12.71
CA LYS A 45 6.56 -7.70 -13.61
C LYS A 45 8.01 -7.67 -13.13
N ALA A 46 8.26 -7.68 -11.82
CA ALA A 46 9.62 -7.73 -11.30
C ALA A 46 10.37 -8.99 -11.78
N TYR A 47 9.65 -10.10 -11.85
CA TYR A 47 10.19 -11.43 -12.15
C TYR A 47 9.85 -11.95 -13.56
N GLY A 48 9.01 -11.26 -14.34
CA GLY A 48 8.62 -11.68 -15.69
C GLY A 48 7.76 -12.96 -15.69
N ILE A 49 6.83 -13.07 -14.74
CA ILE A 49 6.01 -14.28 -14.52
C ILE A 49 4.52 -14.01 -14.78
N GLU A 50 3.73 -15.09 -14.84
CA GLU A 50 2.28 -15.03 -15.13
C GLU A 50 1.91 -14.30 -16.42
N GLY A 51 2.79 -14.35 -17.43
CA GLY A 51 2.58 -13.68 -18.71
C GLY A 51 2.86 -12.18 -18.71
N GLU A 52 3.45 -11.64 -17.63
CA GLU A 52 3.94 -10.27 -17.58
C GLU A 52 5.41 -10.20 -18.04
N GLU A 53 5.77 -9.13 -18.73
CA GLU A 53 7.16 -8.84 -19.12
C GLU A 53 7.94 -8.19 -17.98
N ARG A 54 9.25 -8.46 -17.93
CA ARG A 54 10.13 -7.85 -16.93
C ARG A 54 10.43 -6.40 -17.28
N VAL A 55 9.80 -5.47 -16.55
CA VAL A 55 9.88 -4.02 -16.81
C VAL A 55 9.93 -3.19 -15.52
N ASP A 56 10.52 -2.00 -15.61
CA ASP A 56 10.63 -1.04 -14.51
C ASP A 56 11.27 -1.63 -13.24
N VAL A 57 12.31 -2.43 -13.44
CA VAL A 57 13.09 -3.06 -12.36
C VAL A 57 14.43 -2.37 -12.27
N PHE A 58 14.73 -1.81 -11.10
CA PHE A 58 16.04 -1.24 -10.84
C PHE A 58 17.09 -2.34 -10.57
N PRO A 59 18.37 -2.07 -10.87
CA PRO A 59 19.47 -2.73 -10.17
C PRO A 59 19.31 -2.60 -8.65
N LYS A 60 19.96 -3.50 -7.90
CA LYS A 60 19.87 -3.52 -6.42
C LYS A 60 20.16 -2.14 -5.81
N ASP A 61 21.34 -1.59 -6.10
CA ASP A 61 21.81 -0.36 -5.47
C ASP A 61 20.90 0.83 -5.82
N ASP A 62 20.50 0.94 -7.10
CA ASP A 62 19.55 1.95 -7.57
C ASP A 62 18.17 1.80 -6.93
N GLY A 63 17.72 0.56 -6.69
CA GLY A 63 16.42 0.27 -6.06
C GLY A 63 16.40 0.60 -4.57
N GLU A 64 17.48 0.30 -3.86
CA GLU A 64 17.65 0.66 -2.44
C GLU A 64 17.76 2.19 -2.28
N GLU A 65 18.53 2.84 -3.16
CA GLU A 65 18.62 4.30 -3.23
C GLU A 65 17.27 4.94 -3.57
N PHE A 66 16.51 4.37 -4.50
CA PHE A 66 15.17 4.85 -4.83
C PHE A 66 14.23 4.74 -3.63
N LEU A 67 14.22 3.61 -2.91
CA LEU A 67 13.37 3.44 -1.73
C LEU A 67 13.78 4.40 -0.61
N ARG A 68 15.09 4.64 -0.41
CA ARG A 68 15.62 5.63 0.52
C ARG A 68 15.03 7.02 0.26
N GLN A 69 15.02 7.45 -1.01
CA GLN A 69 14.45 8.72 -1.41
C GLN A 69 12.93 8.78 -1.19
N GLU A 70 12.20 7.70 -1.51
CA GLU A 70 10.75 7.64 -1.32
C GLU A 70 10.34 7.79 0.16
N ILE A 71 11.15 7.29 1.10
CA ILE A 71 10.90 7.44 2.53
C ILE A 71 11.48 8.71 3.14
N GLY A 72 12.16 9.55 2.33
CA GLY A 72 12.71 10.83 2.75
C GLY A 72 13.90 10.74 3.69
N LEU A 73 14.71 9.68 3.60
CA LEU A 73 15.99 9.63 4.31
C LEU A 73 16.97 10.66 3.70
N GLU A 74 17.78 11.29 4.55
CA GLU A 74 18.78 12.27 4.11
C GLU A 74 19.92 11.61 3.33
N ASP A 75 20.58 12.38 2.47
CA ASP A 75 21.72 11.89 1.67
C ASP A 75 22.84 11.38 2.58
N GLY A 76 23.36 10.19 2.25
CA GLY A 76 24.39 9.51 3.04
C GLY A 76 23.85 8.67 4.20
N ILE A 77 22.54 8.68 4.47
CA ILE A 77 21.91 7.72 5.40
C ILE A 77 21.50 6.48 4.62
N GLU A 78 22.13 5.35 4.90
CA GLU A 78 21.78 4.08 4.25
C GLU A 78 20.36 3.62 4.62
N LEU A 79 19.73 2.91 3.69
CA LEU A 79 18.47 2.23 3.95
C LEU A 79 18.71 1.16 5.05
N PRO A 80 17.86 1.06 6.08
CA PRO A 80 18.03 0.06 7.12
C PRO A 80 17.93 -1.36 6.52
N PRO A 81 18.56 -2.38 7.13
CA PRO A 81 18.58 -3.74 6.60
C PRO A 81 17.19 -4.30 6.27
N GLU A 82 16.19 -4.03 7.13
CA GLU A 82 14.83 -4.48 6.90
C GLU A 82 14.19 -3.82 5.68
N GLY A 83 14.61 -2.59 5.35
CA GLY A 83 14.20 -1.91 4.13
C GLY A 83 14.84 -2.54 2.90
N CYS A 84 16.12 -2.90 2.95
CA CYS A 84 16.79 -3.64 1.88
C CYS A 84 16.12 -4.99 1.62
N ASP A 85 15.76 -5.72 2.69
CA ASP A 85 15.05 -7.00 2.58
C ASP A 85 13.69 -6.84 1.90
N VAL A 86 12.90 -5.83 2.30
CA VAL A 86 11.60 -5.55 1.67
C VAL A 86 11.77 -5.12 0.21
N ALA A 87 12.77 -4.31 -0.13
CA ALA A 87 13.09 -3.93 -1.51
C ALA A 87 13.42 -5.14 -2.39
N ALA A 88 14.22 -6.07 -1.85
CA ALA A 88 14.56 -7.33 -2.51
C ALA A 88 13.32 -8.23 -2.71
N LEU A 89 12.42 -8.29 -1.72
CA LEU A 89 11.16 -9.05 -1.81
C LEU A 89 10.22 -8.55 -2.90
N VAL A 90 10.30 -7.28 -3.29
CA VAL A 90 9.52 -6.77 -4.44
C VAL A 90 10.32 -6.77 -5.75
N GLY A 91 11.50 -7.39 -5.74
CA GLY A 91 12.38 -7.50 -6.89
C GLY A 91 12.86 -6.14 -7.41
N TYR A 92 12.97 -5.14 -6.53
CA TYR A 92 13.36 -3.76 -6.87
C TYR A 92 12.48 -3.11 -7.97
N GLN A 93 11.22 -3.53 -8.06
CA GLN A 93 10.30 -2.98 -9.05
C GLN A 93 9.80 -1.59 -8.60
N LYS A 94 9.92 -0.59 -9.48
CA LYS A 94 9.68 0.83 -9.19
C LYS A 94 8.34 1.11 -8.51
N LEU A 95 7.24 0.61 -9.08
CA LEU A 95 5.90 0.84 -8.55
C LEU A 95 5.70 0.17 -7.19
N ALA A 96 6.24 -1.03 -7.00
CA ALA A 96 6.20 -1.71 -5.72
C ALA A 96 6.97 -0.91 -4.65
N LEU A 97 8.16 -0.40 -4.98
CA LEU A 97 8.94 0.45 -4.08
C LEU A 97 8.19 1.74 -3.71
N MET A 98 7.51 2.39 -4.66
CA MET A 98 6.66 3.56 -4.37
C MET A 98 5.51 3.23 -3.40
N ILE A 99 4.89 2.05 -3.53
CA ILE A 99 3.83 1.61 -2.61
C ILE A 99 4.40 1.38 -1.21
N ILE A 100 5.56 0.73 -1.09
CA ILE A 100 6.24 0.53 0.19
C ILE A 100 6.63 1.88 0.80
N GLY A 101 7.26 2.77 0.02
CA GLY A 101 7.67 4.10 0.46
C GLY A 101 6.49 4.91 0.99
N GLY A 102 5.39 4.98 0.24
CA GLY A 102 4.17 5.65 0.68
C GLY A 102 3.49 5.01 1.90
N GLY A 103 3.73 3.73 2.17
CA GLY A 103 3.30 3.02 3.37
C GLY A 103 4.15 3.34 4.61
N ILE A 104 5.47 3.35 4.44
CA ILE A 104 6.45 3.66 5.50
C ILE A 104 6.42 5.14 5.87
N ALA A 105 6.41 6.03 4.87
CA ALA A 105 6.42 7.47 5.05
C ALA A 105 5.19 8.12 4.36
N PRO A 106 3.98 7.93 4.91
CA PRO A 106 2.77 8.46 4.28
C PRO A 106 2.74 9.99 4.30
N VAL A 107 2.40 10.59 3.16
CA VAL A 107 2.24 12.05 3.01
C VAL A 107 1.18 12.62 3.96
N SER A 108 0.10 11.86 4.20
CA SER A 108 -0.97 12.28 5.10
C SER A 108 -0.73 11.81 6.53
N LYS A 109 -0.68 12.75 7.48
CA LYS A 109 -0.66 12.47 8.93
C LYS A 109 -1.88 11.70 9.44
N ARG A 110 -2.94 11.57 8.63
CA ARG A 110 -4.12 10.75 8.97
C ARG A 110 -3.90 9.26 8.71
N LYS A 111 -2.95 8.90 7.85
CA LYS A 111 -2.57 7.51 7.59
C LYS A 111 -1.49 7.11 8.59
N LYS A 112 -1.65 5.93 9.21
CA LYS A 112 -0.65 5.37 10.10
C LYS A 112 0.49 4.79 9.26
N ALA A 113 1.72 5.24 9.53
CA ALA A 113 2.93 4.68 8.94
C ALA A 113 3.06 3.18 9.24
N TRP A 114 3.54 2.42 8.27
CA TRP A 114 3.87 1.02 8.44
C TRP A 114 5.20 0.88 9.20
N SER A 115 5.33 -0.17 9.98
CA SER A 115 6.66 -0.66 10.34
C SER A 115 7.22 -1.52 9.21
N TRP A 116 8.54 -1.72 9.17
CA TRP A 116 9.16 -2.64 8.22
C TRP A 116 8.57 -4.05 8.31
N LYS A 117 8.28 -4.53 9.51
CA LYS A 117 7.60 -5.82 9.71
C LYS A 117 6.21 -5.87 9.05
N MET A 118 5.43 -4.80 9.13
CA MET A 118 4.13 -4.73 8.44
C MET A 118 4.28 -4.72 6.92
N ALA A 119 5.28 -4.01 6.40
CA ALA A 119 5.59 -3.98 4.97
C ALA A 119 6.02 -5.37 4.46
N GLU A 120 6.91 -6.03 5.20
CA GLU A 120 7.37 -7.39 4.93
C GLU A 120 6.20 -8.38 4.92
N ASP A 121 5.37 -8.41 5.98
CA ASP A 121 4.22 -9.32 6.07
C ASP A 121 3.20 -9.07 4.96
N TYR A 122 3.04 -7.81 4.52
CA TYR A 122 2.20 -7.44 3.38
C TYR A 122 2.73 -8.02 2.07
N VAL A 123 4.03 -7.84 1.80
CA VAL A 123 4.67 -8.36 0.58
C VAL A 123 4.69 -9.88 0.57
N ILE A 124 5.05 -10.53 1.69
CA ILE A 124 5.06 -12.00 1.81
C ILE A 124 3.67 -12.57 1.50
N ARG A 125 2.60 -11.97 2.05
CA ARG A 125 1.23 -12.40 1.78
C ARG A 125 0.91 -12.36 0.30
N ILE A 126 1.29 -11.28 -0.39
CA ILE A 126 1.03 -11.14 -1.82
C ILE A 126 1.88 -12.12 -2.63
N ARG A 127 3.16 -12.30 -2.27
CA ARG A 127 4.04 -13.29 -2.92
C ARG A 127 3.47 -14.70 -2.80
N SER A 128 2.84 -15.05 -1.67
CA SER A 128 2.20 -16.35 -1.47
C SER A 128 1.01 -16.62 -2.39
N GLU A 129 0.48 -15.58 -3.05
CA GLU A 129 -0.64 -15.67 -4.00
C GLU A 129 -0.19 -15.77 -5.46
N ILE A 130 1.12 -15.68 -5.71
CA ILE A 130 1.68 -15.72 -7.06
C ILE A 130 2.39 -17.05 -7.24
N ASN A 131 1.98 -17.80 -8.25
CA ASN A 131 2.59 -19.09 -8.55
C ASN A 131 3.92 -18.87 -9.28
N ASN A 132 4.93 -19.70 -8.99
CA ASN A 132 6.23 -19.70 -9.67
C ASN A 132 7.12 -18.47 -9.40
N LEU A 133 6.99 -17.83 -8.24
CA LEU A 133 8.00 -16.87 -7.81
C LEU A 133 9.31 -17.57 -7.42
N PRO A 134 10.47 -17.03 -7.84
CA PRO A 134 11.76 -17.49 -7.33
C PRO A 134 12.00 -17.06 -5.87
#